data_AF-A0A1M6K3L3-F1
#
_entry.id   AF-A0A1M6K3L3-F1
#
_cell.length_a   1.000
_cell.length_b   1.000
_cell.length_c   1.000
_cell.angle_alpha   90.00
_cell.angle_beta   90.00
_cell.angle_gamma   90.00
#
_symmetry.space_group_name_H-M   'P 1'
#
loop_
_entity.id
_entity.type
_entity.pdbx_description
1 polymer ?
#
loop_
_entity_poly.entity_id
_entity_poly.type
_entity_poly.pdbx_seq_one_letter_code
_entity_poly.pdbx_strand_id
1 'polypeptide(L)' 'MECKCCGRKPSEIEEYIEMVECGEYKTAELAAKDDGTYNPSTEKFLCTSCYIKVGMPLGRA' A
#
# COMPACT_ATOMS: atom_id res chain seq x y z
N MET A 1 -7.03 -5.19 4.08
CA MET A 1 -6.85 -3.98 3.23
C MET A 1 -6.66 -4.40 1.77
N GLU A 2 -7.23 -3.68 0.79
CA GLU A 2 -7.08 -4.00 -0.66
C GLU A 2 -6.97 -2.74 -1.53
N CYS A 3 -6.25 -2.83 -2.65
CA CYS A 3 -6.01 -1.70 -3.53
C CYS A 3 -7.29 -1.34 -4.31
N LYS A 4 -7.73 -0.09 -4.20
CA LYS A 4 -8.94 0.40 -4.90
C LYS A 4 -8.91 0.25 -6.42
N CYS A 5 -7.73 0.26 -7.04
CA CYS A 5 -7.59 0.24 -8.49
C CYS A 5 -7.41 -1.17 -9.07
N CYS A 6 -6.62 -2.03 -8.40
CA CYS A 6 -6.29 -3.37 -8.92
C CYS A 6 -6.79 -4.52 -8.05
N GLY A 7 -7.40 -4.25 -6.90
CA GLY A 7 -7.92 -5.25 -5.96
C GLY A 7 -6.86 -6.04 -5.19
N ARG A 8 -5.56 -5.87 -5.51
CA ARG A 8 -4.47 -6.59 -4.83
C ARG A 8 -4.38 -6.21 -3.36
N LYS A 9 -4.17 -7.21 -2.51
CA LYS A 9 -3.87 -7.03 -1.09
C LYS A 9 -2.39 -6.67 -0.89
N PRO A 10 -2.02 -6.01 0.22
CA PRO A 10 -0.63 -5.79 0.58
C PRO A 10 0.22 -7.07 0.55
N SER A 11 -0.35 -8.19 0.98
CA SER A 11 0.30 -9.52 0.94
C SER A 11 0.51 -10.09 -0.47
N GLU A 12 0.00 -9.45 -1.53
CA GLU A 12 0.18 -9.85 -2.94
C GLU A 12 1.12 -8.89 -3.70
N ILE A 13 1.72 -7.93 -3.00
CA ILE A 13 2.62 -6.93 -3.57
C ILE A 13 4.01 -7.25 -3.08
N GLU A 14 4.91 -7.56 -4.02
CA GLU A 14 6.30 -7.97 -3.73
C GLU A 14 7.01 -7.00 -2.79
N GLU A 15 6.87 -5.68 -3.01
CA GLU A 15 7.48 -4.64 -2.16
C GLU A 15 7.14 -4.81 -0.67
N TYR A 16 5.88 -5.12 -0.32
CA TYR A 16 5.50 -5.33 1.07
C TYR A 16 5.83 -6.74 1.58
N ILE A 17 5.93 -7.73 0.69
CA ILE A 17 6.42 -9.06 1.05
C ILE A 17 7.91 -8.97 1.42
N GLU A 18 8.72 -8.30 0.60
CA GLU A 18 10.14 -8.07 0.85
C GLU A 18 10.37 -7.31 2.16
N MET A 19 9.56 -6.28 2.46
CA MET A 19 9.62 -5.57 3.74
C MET A 19 9.33 -6.47 4.96
N VAL A 20 8.42 -7.44 4.81
CA VAL A 20 8.13 -8.42 5.87
C VAL A 20 9.26 -9.45 5.98
N GLU A 21 9.79 -9.92 4.86
CA GLU A 21 10.91 -10.87 4.82
C GLU A 21 12.21 -10.27 5.34
N CYS A 22 12.44 -8.97 5.11
CA CYS A 22 13.56 -8.22 5.67
C CYS A 22 13.40 -7.94 7.18
N GLY A 23 12.20 -8.18 7.72
CA GLY A 23 11.89 -8.01 9.15
C GLY A 23 11.63 -6.56 9.57
N GLU A 24 11.47 -5.63 8.62
CA GLU A 24 11.10 -4.24 8.92
C GLU A 24 9.68 -4.14 9.46
N TYR A 25 8.77 -5.00 8.96
CA TYR A 25 7.39 -5.06 9.43
C TYR A 25 6.93 -6.48 9.73
N LYS A 26 5.99 -6.62 10.68
CA LYS A 26 5.39 -7.93 11.02
C LYS A 26 4.44 -8.46 9.95
N THR A 27 3.77 -7.57 9.21
CA THR A 27 2.80 -7.93 8.18
C THR A 27 2.84 -6.91 7.06
N ALA A 28 2.50 -7.36 5.84
CA ALA A 28 2.46 -6.51 4.66
C ALA A 28 1.42 -5.37 4.81
N GLU A 29 0.36 -5.59 5.59
CA GLU A 29 -0.63 -4.55 5.89
C GLU A 29 -0.08 -3.43 6.78
N LEU A 30 0.87 -3.73 7.67
CA LEU A 30 1.53 -2.70 8.48
C LEU A 30 2.51 -1.90 7.63
N ALA A 31 3.28 -2.58 6.78
CA ALA A 31 4.17 -1.94 5.82
C ALA A 31 3.38 -0.95 4.93
N ALA A 32 2.27 -1.41 4.32
CA ALA A 32 1.40 -0.58 3.49
C ALA A 32 0.77 0.63 4.20
N LYS A 33 0.56 0.56 5.52
CA LYS A 33 0.04 1.69 6.30
C LYS A 33 1.11 2.75 6.58
N ASP A 34 2.36 2.33 6.69
CA ASP A 34 3.50 3.18 7.03
C ASP A 34 4.12 3.83 5.79
N ASP A 35 4.05 3.12 4.65
CA ASP A 35 4.56 3.49 3.31
C ASP A 35 3.88 4.74 2.70
N GLY A 36 2.84 5.28 3.35
CA GLY A 36 2.15 6.52 2.94
C GLY A 36 1.17 6.35 1.77
N THR A 37 0.99 5.12 1.28
CA THR A 37 0.07 4.75 0.20
C THR A 37 -1.34 4.42 0.69
N TYR A 38 -1.51 4.26 2.01
CA TYR A 38 -2.79 4.21 2.70
C TYR A 38 -3.21 5.60 3.20
N ASN A 39 -4.43 6.03 2.87
CA ASN A 39 -5.02 7.23 3.45
C ASN A 39 -5.99 6.88 4.59
N PRO A 40 -5.64 7.18 5.86
CA PRO A 40 -6.50 6.91 6.99
C PRO A 40 -7.78 7.77 7.01
N SER A 41 -7.80 8.92 6.34
CA SER A 41 -8.98 9.80 6.28
C SER A 41 -10.08 9.27 5.35
N THR A 42 -9.72 8.45 4.36
CA THR A 42 -10.68 7.86 3.41
C THR A 42 -10.73 6.34 3.49
N GLU A 43 -9.90 5.76 4.38
CA GLU A 43 -9.67 4.33 4.56
C GLU A 43 -9.33 3.60 3.25
N LYS A 44 -8.73 4.32 2.29
CA LYS A 44 -8.36 3.80 0.97
C LYS A 44 -6.89 3.51 0.87
N PHE A 45 -6.60 2.41 0.22
CA PHE A 45 -5.26 1.96 -0.10
C PHE A 45 -5.06 1.91 -1.62
N LEU A 46 -3.89 2.32 -2.06
CA LEU A 46 -3.43 2.17 -3.44
C LEU A 46 -2.07 1.48 -3.41
N CYS A 47 -1.87 0.39 -4.14
CA CYS A 47 -0.52 -0.15 -4.29
C CYS A 47 0.38 0.88 -4.99
N THR A 48 1.68 0.83 -4.75
CA THR A 48 2.69 1.73 -5.34
C THR A 48 2.51 1.91 -6.84
N SER A 49 2.30 0.81 -7.58
CA SER A 49 1.99 0.83 -9.01
C SER A 49 0.73 1.64 -9.36
N CYS A 50 -0.37 1.45 -8.63
CA CYS A 50 -1.61 2.17 -8.87
C CYS A 50 -1.53 3.62 -8.40
N TYR A 51 -0.87 3.87 -7.27
CA TYR A 51 -0.61 5.19 -6.71
C TYR A 51 0.17 6.06 -7.69
N ILE A 52 1.21 5.51 -8.34
CA ILE A 52 1.96 6.18 -9.41
C ILE A 52 1.07 6.41 -10.64
N LYS A 53 0.30 5.40 -11.08
CA LYS A 53 -0.57 5.48 -12.27
C LYS A 53 -1.67 6.53 -12.16
N VAL A 54 -2.25 6.74 -10.98
CA VAL A 54 -3.27 7.79 -10.78
C VAL A 54 -2.66 9.19 -10.73
N GLY A 55 -1.33 9.31 -10.89
CA GLY A 55 -0.59 10.57 -10.89
C GLY A 55 -0.56 11.16 -9.50
N MET A 56 0.40 10.70 -8.67
CA MET A 56 0.70 11.15 -7.29
C MET A 56 -0.47 11.93 -6.65
N PRO A 57 -1.41 11.27 -5.97
CA PRO A 57 -2.44 12.02 -5.25
C PRO A 57 -1.73 12.85 -4.18
N LEU A 58 -1.84 14.18 -4.30
CA LEU A 58 -1.36 15.21 -3.38
C LEU A 58 -2.00 15.11 -1.98
N GLY A 59 -1.99 13.93 -1.35
CA GLY A 59 -2.62 13.65 -0.07
C GLY A 59 -4.13 13.38 -0.14
N ARG A 60 -4.64 12.78 -1.22
CA ARG A 60 -6.09 12.52 -1.39
C ARG A 60 -6.45 11.12 -1.92
N ALA A 61 -5.76 10.06 -1.49
CA ALA A 61 -6.31 8.71 -1.74
C ALA A 61 -7.67 8.57 -1.06
#